data_AF-A0A962GWS6-F1
#
_entry.id   AF-A0A962GWS6-F1
#
_cell.length_a   1.000
_cell.length_b   1.000
_cell.length_c   1.000
_cell.angle_alpha   90.00
_cell.angle_beta   90.00
_cell.angle_gamma   90.00
#
_symmetry.space_group_name_H-M   'P 1'
#
loop_
_entity.id
_entity.type
_entity.pdbx_description
1 polymer ?
#
loop_
_entity_poly.entity_id
_entity_poly.type
_entity_poly.pdbx_seq_one_letter_code
_entity_poly.pdbx_strand_id
1 'polypeptide(L)'
;GILDANLGEDVGGLGNNNGILEAGNIALVAAVPETASLSAPCATAGAQGTAANVVTNSQGRARICVFYPQNYAQWLEATLTAKASVTGSEFSKSSVFTLQVLAADVASETSAPPNQFSPFGVDVPTGTNTDCTIPPPTP
;
A
#
# COMPACT_ATOMS: atom_id res chain seq x y z
N GLY A 1 2.11 5.00 4.86
CA GLY A 1 1.34 4.75 6.08
C GLY A 1 0.27 3.73 5.78
N ILE A 2 -0.20 3.00 6.78
CA ILE A 2 -1.37 2.14 6.60
C ILE A 2 -2.58 3.07 6.53
N LEU A 3 -3.41 2.93 5.50
CA LEU A 3 -4.61 3.76 5.35
C LEU A 3 -5.75 3.10 6.13
N ASP A 4 -6.28 3.80 7.14
CA ASP A 4 -7.48 3.37 7.88
C ASP A 4 -8.73 4.06 7.31
N ALA A 5 -9.66 3.24 6.83
CA ALA A 5 -10.96 3.68 6.32
C ALA A 5 -11.83 4.34 7.40
N ASN A 6 -11.65 3.98 8.68
CA ASN A 6 -12.39 4.57 9.80
C ASN A 6 -11.90 5.97 10.18
N LEU A 7 -10.68 6.34 9.77
CA LEU A 7 -10.05 7.63 10.04
C LEU A 7 -10.08 8.58 8.83
N GLY A 8 -10.63 8.15 7.69
CA GLY A 8 -10.76 8.98 6.48
C GLY A 8 -9.42 9.38 5.87
N GLU A 9 -8.38 8.56 6.06
CA GLU A 9 -6.99 8.87 5.64
C GLU A 9 -6.73 8.60 4.14
N ASP A 10 -7.75 8.11 3.42
CA ASP A 10 -7.70 7.87 1.98
C ASP A 10 -7.75 9.19 1.18
N VAL A 11 -6.57 9.69 0.80
CA VAL A 11 -6.43 10.86 -0.09
C VAL A 11 -5.91 10.49 -1.49
N GLY A 12 -6.27 9.31 -2.00
CA GLY A 12 -5.91 8.85 -3.33
C GLY A 12 -6.74 9.49 -4.45
N GLY A 13 -6.20 10.53 -5.11
CA GLY A 13 -6.42 10.88 -6.53
C GLY A 13 -7.80 11.30 -7.05
N LEU A 14 -8.93 10.84 -6.48
CA LEU A 14 -10.30 11.10 -6.99
C LEU A 14 -11.33 11.50 -5.91
N GLY A 15 -10.94 11.59 -4.63
CA GLY A 15 -11.71 12.31 -3.60
C GLY A 15 -13.04 11.68 -3.16
N ASN A 16 -13.22 10.36 -3.26
CA ASN A 16 -14.44 9.67 -2.79
C ASN A 16 -14.33 9.02 -1.39
N ASN A 17 -13.16 9.10 -0.73
CA ASN A 17 -12.91 8.68 0.66
C ASN A 17 -13.50 7.30 1.02
N ASN A 18 -13.43 6.33 0.10
CA ASN A 18 -14.07 5.02 0.26
C ASN A 18 -13.11 3.93 0.77
N GLY A 19 -11.84 4.26 1.02
CA GLY A 19 -10.87 3.32 1.59
C GLY A 19 -10.42 2.24 0.61
N ILE A 20 -10.71 2.40 -0.68
CA ILE A 20 -10.30 1.50 -1.76
C ILE A 20 -9.38 2.31 -2.69
N LEU A 21 -8.12 1.88 -2.81
CA LEU A 21 -7.26 2.42 -3.86
C LEU A 21 -7.85 2.01 -5.21
N GLU A 22 -8.03 2.97 -6.11
CA GLU A 22 -8.76 2.75 -7.36
C GLU A 22 -8.17 1.62 -8.21
N ALA A 23 -9.08 0.83 -8.80
CA ALA A 23 -8.82 -0.47 -9.41
C ALA A 23 -7.54 -0.49 -10.26
N GLY A 24 -6.51 -1.13 -9.74
CA GLY A 24 -5.23 -1.33 -10.41
C GLY A 24 -4.01 -1.17 -9.51
N ASN A 25 -4.10 -0.42 -8.40
CA ASN A 25 -2.95 -0.18 -7.51
C ASN A 25 -3.29 -0.52 -6.06
N ILE A 26 -2.69 -1.58 -5.51
CA ILE A 26 -2.91 -2.01 -4.12
C ILE A 26 -2.00 -1.26 -3.13
N ALA A 27 -1.03 -0.51 -3.67
CA ALA A 27 -0.19 0.39 -2.89
C ALA A 27 0.15 1.66 -3.71
N LEU A 28 0.26 2.78 -3.01
CA LEU A 28 0.77 4.05 -3.53
C LEU A 28 2.10 4.40 -2.85
N VAL A 29 2.88 5.26 -3.48
CA VAL A 29 4.11 5.81 -2.94
C VAL A 29 4.08 7.33 -2.98
N ALA A 30 4.69 7.96 -1.99
CA ALA A 30 4.90 9.41 -1.97
C ALA A 30 6.30 9.75 -1.45
N ALA A 31 6.86 10.84 -1.96
CA ALA A 31 8.09 11.41 -1.44
C ALA A 31 7.85 12.03 -0.05
N VAL A 32 8.83 11.88 0.83
CA VAL A 32 8.79 12.45 2.19
C VAL A 32 9.87 13.53 2.29
N PRO A 33 9.52 14.76 2.69
CA PRO A 33 10.51 15.81 2.87
C PRO A 33 11.47 15.44 3.99
N GLU A 34 12.73 15.87 3.88
CA GLU A 34 13.75 15.57 4.89
C GLU A 34 13.41 16.16 6.27
N THR A 35 12.63 17.24 6.29
CA THR A 35 12.11 17.90 7.50
C THR A 35 11.01 17.11 8.21
N ALA A 36 10.51 16.01 7.62
CA ALA A 36 9.48 15.19 8.23
C ALA A 36 9.99 14.53 9.52
N SER A 37 9.19 14.61 10.59
CA SER A 37 9.48 13.94 11.86
C SER A 37 9.76 12.45 11.66
N LEU A 38 10.66 11.89 12.46
CA LEU A 38 10.92 10.44 12.46
C LEU A 38 9.79 9.65 13.14
N SER A 39 9.01 10.29 14.02
CA SER A 39 7.89 9.63 14.73
C SER A 39 6.64 9.47 13.87
N ALA A 40 6.44 10.32 12.87
CA ALA A 40 5.29 10.29 11.96
C ALA A 40 5.71 10.75 10.55
N PRO A 41 6.60 10.00 9.88
CA PRO A 41 7.25 10.45 8.64
C PRO A 41 6.26 10.63 7.48
N CYS A 42 5.15 9.89 7.48
CA CYS A 42 4.17 9.94 6.40
C CYS A 42 3.11 11.03 6.56
N ALA A 43 3.05 11.71 7.71
CA ALA A 43 2.08 12.77 7.97
C ALA A 43 2.30 14.01 7.07
N THR A 44 3.53 14.19 6.57
CA THR A 44 3.92 15.27 5.66
C THR A 44 4.34 14.74 4.29
N ALA A 45 3.91 13.53 3.94
CA ALA A 45 4.16 12.97 2.63
C ALA A 45 3.53 13.85 1.54
N GLY A 46 4.20 13.92 0.39
CA GLY A 46 3.69 14.62 -0.79
C GLY A 46 2.54 13.88 -1.46
N ALA A 47 2.26 14.25 -2.72
CA ALA A 47 1.24 13.58 -3.51
C ALA A 47 1.51 12.08 -3.64
N GLN A 48 0.46 11.28 -3.42
CA GLN A 48 0.51 9.83 -3.55
C GLN A 48 0.27 9.43 -5.01
N GLY A 49 1.01 8.43 -5.49
CA GLY A 49 0.83 7.88 -6.84
C GLY A 49 1.50 6.52 -7.00
N THR A 50 1.45 5.97 -8.21
CA THR A 50 2.13 4.69 -8.55
C THR A 50 3.64 4.83 -8.69
N ALA A 51 4.13 6.07 -8.74
CA ALA A 51 5.54 6.43 -8.70
C ALA A 51 5.70 7.77 -7.99
N ALA A 52 6.85 7.98 -7.36
CA ALA A 52 7.24 9.25 -6.76
C ALA A 52 8.67 9.60 -7.16
N ASN A 53 8.87 10.85 -7.57
CA ASN A 53 10.19 11.38 -7.85
C ASN A 53 10.75 12.00 -6.58
N VAL A 54 11.96 11.60 -6.20
CA VAL A 54 12.63 12.12 -5.01
C VAL A 54 14.11 12.36 -5.30
N VAL A 55 14.62 13.48 -4.81
CA VAL A 55 16.04 13.84 -4.89
C VAL A 55 16.70 13.39 -3.60
N THR A 56 17.83 12.70 -3.71
CA THR A 56 18.62 12.32 -2.53
C THR A 56 19.25 13.54 -1.87
N ASN A 57 19.33 13.52 -0.55
CA ASN A 57 19.99 14.56 0.23
C ASN A 57 21.53 14.50 0.08
N SER A 58 22.23 15.39 0.78
CA SER A 58 23.70 15.46 0.79
C SER A 58 24.39 14.17 1.27
N GLN A 59 23.66 13.26 1.91
CA GLN A 59 24.15 11.98 2.39
C GLN A 59 23.76 10.82 1.47
N GLY A 60 23.20 11.10 0.29
CA GLY A 60 22.80 10.11 -0.71
C GLY A 60 21.52 9.35 -0.35
N ARG A 61 20.69 9.89 0.54
CA ARG A 61 19.47 9.22 1.02
C ARG A 61 18.22 9.97 0.59
N ALA A 62 17.17 9.21 0.30
CA ALA A 62 15.83 9.71 0.06
C ALA A 62 14.85 8.99 0.98
N ARG A 63 13.79 9.67 1.39
CA ARG A 63 12.72 9.10 2.21
C ARG A 63 11.43 9.06 1.37
N ILE A 64 10.74 7.94 1.47
CA ILE A 64 9.46 7.68 0.81
C ILE A 64 8.53 7.00 1.80
N CYS A 65 7.23 7.18 1.58
CA CYS A 65 6.20 6.44 2.28
C CYS A 65 5.43 5.58 1.28
N VAL A 66 5.23 4.31 1.63
CA VAL A 66 4.32 3.41 0.91
C VAL A 66 3.00 3.39 1.67
N PHE A 67 1.91 3.57 0.93
CA PHE A 67 0.54 3.60 1.43
C PHE A 67 -0.25 2.45 0.86
N TYR A 68 -1.00 1.76 1.70
CA TYR A 68 -1.82 0.61 1.33
C TYR A 68 -2.98 0.49 2.32
N PRO A 69 -4.13 -0.05 1.89
CA PRO A 69 -5.25 -0.25 2.79
C PRO A 69 -4.96 -1.37 3.80
N GLN A 70 -5.47 -1.21 5.02
CA GLN A 70 -5.23 -2.11 6.15
C GLN A 70 -5.61 -3.58 5.90
N ASN A 71 -6.65 -3.86 5.10
CA ASN A 71 -7.10 -5.23 4.79
C ASN A 71 -6.11 -6.02 3.92
N TYR A 72 -5.17 -5.36 3.24
CA TYR A 72 -4.12 -6.02 2.46
C TYR A 72 -2.87 -6.35 3.28
N ALA A 73 -2.79 -5.88 4.52
CA ALA A 73 -1.67 -6.19 5.41
C ALA A 73 -1.51 -7.70 5.60
N GLN A 74 -0.27 -8.19 5.50
CA GLN A 74 0.12 -9.60 5.59
C GLN A 74 -0.37 -10.54 4.47
N TRP A 75 -1.22 -10.06 3.55
CA TRP A 75 -1.72 -10.85 2.42
C TRP A 75 -0.91 -10.66 1.14
N LEU A 76 -0.01 -9.67 1.10
CA LEU A 76 0.76 -9.31 -0.08
C LEU A 76 2.25 -9.11 0.19
N GLU A 77 3.01 -9.39 -0.86
CA GLU A 77 4.39 -8.99 -1.01
C GLU A 77 4.46 -7.86 -2.05
N ALA A 78 5.09 -6.73 -1.67
CA ALA A 78 5.26 -5.57 -2.53
C ALA A 78 6.71 -5.49 -3.02
N THR A 79 6.88 -5.13 -4.29
CA THR A 79 8.18 -4.83 -4.88
C THR A 79 8.35 -3.32 -5.07
N LEU A 80 9.28 -2.72 -4.34
CA LEU A 80 9.69 -1.33 -4.56
C LEU A 80 10.89 -1.29 -5.51
N THR A 81 10.72 -0.64 -6.66
CA THR A 81 11.79 -0.42 -7.62
C THR A 81 12.22 1.04 -7.63
N ALA A 82 13.48 1.30 -7.29
CA ALA A 82 14.10 2.60 -7.38
C ALA A 82 14.91 2.70 -8.68
N LYS A 83 14.66 3.77 -9.45
CA LYS A 83 15.44 4.12 -10.64
C LYS A 83 16.10 5.47 -10.41
N ALA A 84 17.40 5.54 -10.61
CA ALA A 84 18.18 6.77 -10.56
C ALA A 84 18.81 7.01 -11.93
N SER A 85 18.71 8.24 -12.41
CA SER A 85 19.38 8.71 -13.62
C SER A 85 20.33 9.84 -13.26
N VAL A 86 21.63 9.63 -13.48
CA VAL A 86 22.67 10.67 -13.27
C VAL A 86 23.51 10.75 -14.54
N THR A 87 23.46 11.89 -15.23
CA THR A 87 24.31 12.28 -16.38
C THR A 87 24.97 11.12 -17.15
N GLY A 88 24.16 10.26 -17.79
CA GLY A 88 24.64 9.17 -18.65
C GLY A 88 24.76 7.79 -18.00
N SER A 89 24.45 7.63 -16.72
CA SER A 89 24.32 6.33 -16.05
C SER A 89 22.91 6.18 -15.47
N GLU A 90 22.27 5.06 -15.80
CA GLU A 90 21.02 4.61 -15.21
C GLU A 90 21.31 3.50 -14.20
N PHE A 91 20.73 3.62 -13.02
CA PHE A 91 20.79 2.59 -11.99
C PHE A 91 19.37 2.19 -11.60
N SER A 92 19.09 0.89 -11.56
CA SER A 92 17.81 0.35 -11.11
C SER A 92 18.08 -0.70 -10.04
N LYS A 93 17.34 -0.61 -8.93
CA LYS A 93 17.38 -1.61 -7.86
C LYS A 93 16.00 -1.83 -7.30
N SER A 94 15.68 -3.10 -7.04
CA SER A 94 14.40 -3.49 -6.46
C SER A 94 14.61 -4.11 -5.08
N SER A 95 13.63 -3.92 -4.21
CA SER A 95 13.54 -4.54 -2.89
C SER A 95 12.12 -5.05 -2.69
N VAL A 96 12.02 -6.22 -2.08
CA VAL A 96 10.79 -6.95 -1.89
C VAL A 96 10.50 -7.01 -0.40
N PHE A 97 9.26 -6.70 0.00
CA PHE A 97 8.86 -6.68 1.40
C PHE A 97 7.38 -7.02 1.58
N THR A 98 7.05 -7.63 2.71
CA THR A 98 5.66 -7.89 3.11
C THR A 98 5.02 -6.62 3.66
N LEU A 99 3.76 -6.38 3.30
CA LEU A 99 2.96 -5.29 3.89
C LEU A 99 2.67 -5.60 5.36
N GLN A 100 3.11 -4.72 6.25
CA GLN A 100 2.99 -4.92 7.71
C GLN A 100 1.59 -4.52 8.19
N VAL A 101 1.14 -5.12 9.30
CA VAL A 101 -0.08 -4.70 9.99
C VAL A 101 0.25 -3.64 11.05
N LEU A 102 -0.67 -2.72 11.32
CA LEU A 102 -0.48 -1.73 12.36
C LEU A 102 -0.58 -2.40 13.73
N ALA A 103 0.38 -2.12 14.63
CA ALA A 103 0.36 -2.70 15.97
C ALA A 103 -0.93 -2.38 16.74
N ALA A 104 -1.51 -1.20 16.52
CA ALA A 104 -2.77 -0.79 17.13
C ALA A 104 -3.95 -1.68 16.72
N ASP A 105 -3.96 -2.15 15.46
CA ASP A 105 -5.05 -2.95 14.89
C ASP A 105 -5.06 -4.40 15.38
N VAL A 106 -3.93 -4.86 15.94
CA VAL A 106 -3.77 -6.22 16.50
C VAL A 106 -3.54 -6.20 18.02
N ALA A 107 -3.68 -5.04 18.66
CA ALA A 107 -3.49 -4.91 20.11
C ALA A 107 -4.71 -5.37 20.93
N SER A 108 -5.88 -5.51 20.31
CA SER A 108 -7.12 -5.94 20.97
C SER A 108 -7.40 -7.41 20.68
N GLU A 109 -7.53 -8.23 21.73
CA GLU A 109 -7.96 -9.63 21.59
C GLU A 109 -9.48 -9.78 21.41
N THR A 110 -10.25 -8.71 21.65
CA THR A 110 -11.72 -8.73 21.61
C THR A 110 -12.31 -8.11 20.34
N SER A 111 -11.48 -7.46 19.52
CA SER A 111 -11.88 -6.84 18.27
C SER A 111 -11.18 -7.54 17.12
N ALA A 112 -11.94 -7.92 16.10
CA ALA A 112 -11.35 -8.53 14.91
C ALA A 112 -10.45 -7.50 14.19
N PRO A 113 -9.21 -7.89 13.82
CA PRO A 113 -8.34 -7.01 13.06
C PRO A 113 -8.86 -6.81 11.63
N PRO A 114 -8.58 -5.67 11.00
CA PRO A 114 -9.09 -5.33 9.66
C PRO A 114 -8.57 -6.23 8.54
N ASN A 115 -7.48 -6.97 8.78
CA ASN A 115 -6.88 -7.95 7.86
C ASN A 115 -7.20 -9.41 8.21
N GLN A 116 -8.22 -9.68 9.06
CA GLN A 116 -8.58 -11.04 9.49
C GLN A 116 -8.84 -11.98 8.31
N PHE A 117 -9.47 -11.48 7.25
CA PHE A 117 -9.75 -12.23 6.03
C PHE A 117 -8.93 -11.71 4.86
N SER A 118 -8.49 -12.63 3.99
CA SER A 118 -7.87 -12.30 2.72
C SER A 118 -8.82 -11.46 1.88
N PRO A 119 -8.37 -10.34 1.28
CA PRO A 119 -9.16 -9.60 0.30
C PRO A 119 -9.21 -10.31 -1.07
N PHE A 120 -8.46 -11.41 -1.25
CA PHE A 120 -8.44 -12.20 -2.47
C PHE A 120 -9.26 -13.47 -2.33
N GLY A 121 -9.96 -13.84 -3.41
CA GLY A 121 -10.77 -15.06 -3.44
C GLY A 121 -12.01 -15.00 -2.55
N VAL A 122 -12.37 -13.81 -2.06
CA VAL A 122 -13.67 -13.58 -1.42
C VAL A 122 -14.71 -13.38 -2.51
N ASP A 123 -15.51 -14.42 -2.74
CA ASP A 123 -16.82 -14.25 -3.35
C ASP A 123 -17.56 -13.20 -2.52
N VAL A 124 -17.92 -12.07 -3.14
CA VAL A 124 -18.78 -11.08 -2.49
C VAL A 124 -19.97 -11.84 -1.92
N PRO A 125 -20.29 -11.73 -0.61
CA PRO A 125 -21.41 -12.42 0.00
C PRO A 125 -22.76 -11.78 -0.41
N THR A 126 -22.90 -11.36 -1.66
CA THR A 126 -24.19 -11.14 -2.31
C THR A 126 -24.79 -12.48 -2.73
N GLY A 127 -24.84 -13.47 -1.83
CA GLY A 127 -25.73 -14.66 -1.91
C GLY A 127 -25.73 -15.51 -3.20
N THR A 128 -24.86 -15.27 -4.17
CA THR A 128 -24.81 -15.98 -5.45
C THR A 128 -23.38 -16.42 -5.70
N ASN A 129 -22.89 -17.32 -4.85
CA ASN A 129 -21.68 -18.07 -5.13
C ASN A 129 -21.95 -18.97 -6.34
N THR A 130 -21.60 -18.50 -7.55
CA THR A 130 -21.63 -19.30 -8.78
C THR A 130 -20.25 -19.80 -9.20
N ASP A 131 -19.18 -19.45 -8.48
CA ASP A 131 -17.81 -19.78 -8.90
C ASP A 131 -17.44 -21.24 -8.59
N CYS A 132 -18.18 -21.93 -7.71
CA CYS A 132 -18.10 -23.39 -7.58
C CYS A 132 -18.94 -24.19 -8.60
N THR A 133 -19.54 -23.56 -9.62
CA THR A 133 -20.35 -24.28 -10.64
C THR A 133 -19.67 -24.49 -11.98
N ILE A 134 -18.46 -23.97 -12.19
CA ILE A 134 -17.71 -24.17 -13.44
C ILE A 134 -16.71 -25.33 -13.23
N PRO A 135 -17.04 -26.56 -13.66
CA PRO A 135 -16.08 -27.65 -13.57
C PRO A 135 -14.84 -27.36 -14.42
N PRO A 136 -13.65 -27.86 -14.02
CA PRO A 136 -12.43 -27.68 -14.78
C PRO A 136 -12.61 -28.26 -16.20
N PRO A 137 -12.07 -27.61 -17.24
CA PRO A 137 -12.15 -28.13 -18.60
C PRO A 137 -11.47 -29.51 -18.64
N THR A 138 -12.22 -30.51 -19.11
CA THR A 138 -11.72 -31.86 -19.27
C THR A 138 -10.55 -31.88 -20.28
N PRO A 139 -9.49 -32.67 -20.01
CA PRO A 139 -8.31 -32.74 -20.86
C PRO A 139 -8.61 -33.25 -22.28
#